data_AF-A0A2S9G8S8-F1
#
_entry.id   AF-A0A2S9G8S8-F1
#
_cell.length_a   1.000
_cell.length_b   1.000
_cell.length_c   1.000
_cell.angle_alpha   90.00
_cell.angle_beta   90.00
_cell.angle_gamma   90.00
#
_symmetry.space_group_name_H-M   'P 1'
#
loop_
_entity.id
_entity.type
_entity.pdbx_description
1 polymer ?
#
loop_
_entity_poly.entity_id
_entity_poly.type
_entity_poly.pdbx_seq_one_letter_code
_entity_poly.pdbx_strand_id
1 'polypeptide(L)'
;FGLQRDDVRVFTRRIGGGFGGKQEMLTEDIVALAVLRLGRPVRYEFSRADQFTLAPCRHPYRIDVTAAAGADGVLTALAVDVLV
;
A
#
# COMPACT_ATOMS: atom_id res chain seq x y z
N PHE A 1 -12.84 -14.52 8.89
CA PHE A 1 -12.51 -15.43 10.00
C PHE A 1 -13.59 -15.53 11.09
N GLY A 2 -14.62 -14.67 11.14
CA GLY A 2 -15.70 -14.78 12.14
C GLY A 2 -15.28 -14.48 13.58
N LEU A 3 -14.06 -14.00 13.80
CA LEU A 3 -13.52 -13.65 15.11
C LEU A 3 -14.06 -12.29 15.56
N GLN A 4 -14.31 -12.14 16.86
CA GLN A 4 -14.59 -10.81 17.43
C GLN A 4 -13.29 -10.01 17.48
N ARG A 5 -13.40 -8.67 17.54
CA ARG A 5 -12.22 -7.79 17.60
C ARG A 5 -11.35 -8.09 18.82
N ASP A 6 -11.98 -8.39 19.96
CA ASP A 6 -11.29 -8.67 21.22
C ASP A 6 -10.55 -10.02 21.21
N ASP A 7 -10.90 -10.91 20.27
CA ASP A 7 -10.22 -12.19 20.07
C ASP A 7 -8.92 -12.04 19.25
N VAL A 8 -8.66 -10.86 18.67
CA VAL A 8 -7.54 -10.62 17.75
C VAL A 8 -6.64 -9.51 18.27
N ARG A 9 -5.41 -9.86 18.64
CA ARG A 9 -4.37 -8.89 18.98
C ARG A 9 -3.41 -8.68 17.82
N VAL A 10 -3.43 -7.48 17.24
CA VAL A 10 -2.42 -7.03 16.27
C VAL A 10 -1.28 -6.33 17.02
N PHE A 11 -0.03 -6.70 16.74
CA PHE A 11 1.13 -6.13 17.39
C PHE A 11 2.30 -5.96 16.42
N THR A 12 2.93 -4.79 16.44
CA THR A 12 4.05 -4.42 15.58
C THR A 12 5.32 -4.19 16.41
N ARG A 13 6.44 -4.76 15.97
CA ARG A 13 7.79 -4.48 16.50
C ARG A 13 8.46 -3.35 15.69
N ARG A 14 9.78 -3.16 15.83
CA ARG A 14 10.53 -2.25 14.95
C ARG A 14 10.34 -2.66 13.48
N ILE A 15 9.98 -1.68 12.64
CA ILE A 15 9.76 -1.86 11.21
C ILE A 15 10.89 -1.18 10.43
N GLY A 16 11.53 -1.90 9.50
CA GLY A 16 12.54 -1.36 8.58
C GLY A 16 11.96 -0.54 7.41
N GLY A 17 11.15 0.47 7.71
CA GLY A 17 10.51 1.35 6.70
C GLY A 17 9.23 0.77 6.07
N GLY A 18 8.38 1.65 5.54
CA GLY A 18 7.10 1.30 4.95
C GLY A 18 6.72 2.15 3.73
N PHE A 19 6.93 3.47 3.79
CA PHE A 19 6.74 4.40 2.65
C PHE A 19 5.38 4.24 1.94
N GLY A 20 4.32 3.94 2.70
CA GLY A 20 2.96 3.66 2.21
C GLY A 20 2.67 2.17 1.95
N GLY A 21 3.69 1.38 1.62
CA GLY A 21 3.56 -0.06 1.29
C GLY A 21 3.27 -0.99 2.48
N LYS A 22 2.87 -0.46 3.64
CA LYS A 22 2.44 -1.24 4.84
C LYS A 22 1.13 -0.70 5.43
N GLN A 23 0.37 0.06 4.66
CA GLN A 23 -0.93 0.57 5.06
C GLN A 23 -2.06 -0.45 4.80
N GLU A 24 -1.85 -1.33 3.83
CA GLU A 24 -2.76 -2.43 3.46
C GLU A 24 -2.41 -3.73 4.20
N MET A 25 -3.34 -4.68 4.22
CA MET A 25 -3.02 -6.06 4.59
C MET A 25 -2.24 -6.73 3.46
N LEU A 26 -1.11 -7.36 3.79
CA LEU A 26 -0.25 -8.04 2.82
C LEU A 26 -0.03 -9.53 3.13
N THR A 27 0.06 -9.85 4.41
CA THR A 27 0.40 -11.20 4.88
C THR A 27 -0.47 -11.66 6.06
N GLU A 28 -1.12 -10.71 6.73
CA GLU A 28 -1.81 -10.87 7.98
C GLU A 28 -2.99 -11.84 7.86
N ASP A 29 -3.74 -11.75 6.78
CA ASP A 29 -4.87 -12.62 6.46
C ASP A 29 -4.44 -14.07 6.16
N ILE A 30 -3.37 -14.25 5.38
CA ILE A 30 -2.80 -15.57 5.08
C ILE A 30 -2.27 -16.23 6.36
N VAL A 31 -1.55 -15.48 7.20
CA VAL A 31 -1.04 -15.98 8.49
C VAL A 31 -2.20 -16.32 9.43
N ALA A 32 -3.24 -15.47 9.50
CA ALA A 32 -4.42 -15.75 10.33
C ALA A 32 -5.13 -17.04 9.88
N LEU A 33 -5.33 -17.23 8.57
CA LEU A 33 -5.90 -18.46 8.02
C LEU A 33 -5.06 -19.69 8.39
N ALA A 34 -3.74 -19.60 8.22
CA ALA A 34 -2.84 -20.72 8.49
C ALA A 34 -2.82 -21.10 9.98
N VAL A 35 -2.82 -20.13 10.90
CA VAL A 35 -2.89 -20.38 12.34
C VAL A 35 -4.19 -21.08 12.71
N LEU A 36 -5.34 -20.58 12.23
CA LEU A 36 -6.65 -21.17 12.51
C LEU A 36 -6.78 -22.59 11.95
N ARG A 37 -6.19 -22.85 10.77
CA ARG A 37 -6.26 -24.15 10.11
C ARG A 37 -5.33 -25.19 10.73
N LEU A 38 -4.15 -24.77 11.19
CA LEU A 38 -3.09 -25.67 11.66
C LEU A 38 -3.04 -25.79 13.19
N GLY A 39 -3.66 -24.88 13.94
CA GLY A 39 -3.67 -24.89 15.41
C GLY A 39 -2.30 -24.68 16.04
N ARG A 40 -1.36 -24.03 15.32
CA ARG A 40 0.02 -23.80 15.76
C ARG A 40 0.54 -22.45 15.28
N PRO A 41 1.59 -21.90 15.90
CA PRO A 41 2.24 -20.67 15.42
C PRO A 41 2.74 -20.82 13.97
N VAL A 42 2.51 -19.78 13.16
CA VAL A 42 2.93 -19.68 11.75
C VAL A 42 3.63 -18.35 11.54
N ARG A 43 4.70 -18.36 10.72
CA ARG A 43 5.41 -17.16 10.25
C ARG A 43 5.44 -17.20 8.74
N TYR A 44 5.06 -16.08 8.12
CA TYR A 44 5.23 -15.86 6.69
C TYR A 44 6.04 -14.58 6.49
N GLU A 45 7.07 -14.66 5.66
CA GLU A 45 7.96 -13.55 5.35
C GLU A 45 8.08 -13.46 3.83
N PHE A 46 7.79 -12.28 3.29
CA PHE A 46 8.05 -11.99 1.89
C PHE A 46 9.54 -12.12 1.61
N SER A 47 9.87 -12.84 0.54
CA SER A 47 11.18 -12.72 -0.09
C SER A 47 11.34 -11.33 -0.71
N ARG A 48 12.57 -11.00 -1.13
CA ARG A 48 12.80 -9.75 -1.86
C ARG A 48 12.02 -9.69 -3.17
N ALA A 49 11.82 -10.84 -3.83
CA ALA A 49 11.03 -10.92 -5.05
C ALA A 49 9.54 -10.64 -4.77
N ASP A 50 8.98 -11.25 -3.72
CA ASP A 50 7.58 -11.05 -3.31
C ASP A 50 7.27 -9.57 -3.04
N GLN A 51 8.20 -8.85 -2.41
CA GLN A 51 8.06 -7.42 -2.17
C GLN A 51 7.91 -6.58 -3.46
N PHE A 52 8.42 -7.04 -4.59
CA PHE A 52 8.31 -6.32 -5.86
C PHE A 52 7.18 -6.81 -6.76
N THR A 53 6.70 -8.04 -6.56
CA THR A 53 5.68 -8.66 -7.41
C THR A 53 4.30 -8.73 -6.76
N LEU A 54 4.22 -8.76 -5.43
CA LEU A 54 2.97 -8.92 -4.69
C LEU A 54 2.56 -7.68 -3.91
N ALA A 55 3.53 -6.94 -3.36
CA ALA A 55 3.22 -5.74 -2.59
C ALA A 55 2.71 -4.62 -3.52
N PRO A 56 1.76 -3.79 -3.05
CA PRO A 56 1.26 -2.67 -3.82
C PRO A 56 2.37 -1.67 -4.10
N CYS A 57 2.37 -1.14 -5.32
CA CYS A 57 3.23 -0.05 -5.73
C CYS A 57 2.39 1.22 -5.98
N ARG A 58 3.08 2.34 -6.21
CA ARG A 58 2.41 3.60 -6.57
C ARG A 58 1.65 3.39 -7.89
N HIS A 59 0.40 3.84 -7.94
CA HIS A 59 -0.37 3.87 -9.17
C HIS A 59 0.41 4.57 -10.28
N PRO A 60 0.50 3.99 -11.49
CA PRO A 60 0.99 4.72 -12.63
C PRO A 60 0.01 5.85 -12.95
N TYR A 61 0.53 6.99 -13.39
CA TYR A 61 -0.30 8.08 -13.88
C TYR A 61 0.27 8.53 -15.21
N ARG A 62 -0.63 8.81 -16.17
CA ARG A 62 -0.32 9.62 -17.33
C ARG A 62 -0.97 10.98 -17.14
N ILE A 63 -0.15 12.02 -17.14
CA ILE A 63 -0.56 13.37 -16.81
C ILE A 63 -0.18 14.28 -17.98
N ASP A 64 -1.17 14.89 -18.61
CA ASP A 64 -1.00 15.92 -19.63
C ASP A 64 -1.35 17.28 -19.00
N VAL A 65 -0.39 18.21 -18.99
CA VAL A 65 -0.52 19.52 -18.31
C VAL A 65 -0.33 20.65 -19.31
N THR A 66 -1.28 21.58 -19.33
CA THR A 66 -1.15 22.87 -20.03
C THR A 66 -1.24 24.00 -19.01
N ALA A 67 -0.24 24.89 -18.99
CA ALA A 67 -0.25 26.09 -18.16
C ALA A 67 -0.14 27.34 -19.04
N ALA A 68 -0.88 28.40 -18.70
CA ALA A 68 -0.81 29.69 -19.37
C ALA A 68 -0.28 30.76 -18.41
N ALA A 69 0.48 31.72 -18.94
CA ALA A 69 0.98 32.88 -18.20
C ALA A 69 0.80 34.17 -19.01
N GLY A 70 0.61 35.29 -18.32
CA GLY A 70 0.67 36.63 -18.89
C GLY A 70 2.11 37.03 -19.26
N ALA A 71 2.25 38.15 -19.97
CA ALA A 71 3.57 38.69 -20.34
C ALA A 71 4.41 39.14 -19.14
N ASP A 72 3.76 39.38 -17.99
CA ASP A 72 4.37 39.66 -16.69
C ASP A 72 4.82 38.38 -15.94
N GLY A 73 4.62 37.20 -16.54
CA GLY A 73 4.98 35.91 -15.96
C GLY A 73 3.96 35.36 -14.95
N VAL A 74 2.83 36.05 -14.73
CA VAL A 74 1.79 35.57 -13.80
C VAL A 74 1.00 34.44 -14.45
N LEU A 75 0.90 33.28 -13.79
CA LEU A 75 0.08 32.18 -14.27
C LEU A 75 -1.40 32.57 -14.28
N THR A 76 -2.09 32.28 -15.39
CA THR A 76 -3.49 32.68 -15.61
C THR A 76 -4.44 31.50 -15.79
N ALA A 77 -3.94 30.35 -16.25
CA ALA A 77 -4.74 29.14 -16.39
C ALA A 77 -3.89 27.88 -16.22
N LEU A 78 -4.56 26.80 -15.79
CA LEU A 78 -4.01 25.46 -15.70
C LEU A 78 -5.08 24.47 -16.16
N ALA A 79 -4.76 23.65 -17.15
CA ALA A 79 -5.55 22.49 -17.56
C ALA A 79 -4.73 21.23 -17.32
N VAL A 80 -5.36 20.23 -16.71
CA VAL A 80 -4.72 18.96 -16.35
C VAL A 80 -5.65 17.84 -16.81
N ASP A 81 -5.14 16.94 -17.63
CA ASP A 81 -5.77 15.67 -17.96
C ASP A 81 -4.96 14.54 -17.28
N VAL A 82 -5.66 13.70 -16.53
CA VAL A 82 -5.05 12.64 -15.70
C VAL A 82 -5.74 11.33 -15.98
N LEU A 83 -4.98 10.38 -16.52
CA LEU A 83 -5.36 8.97 -16.57
C LEU A 83 -4.64 8.19 -15.48
N VAL A 84 -5.42 7.43 -14.72
CA VAL A 84 -4.96 6.46 -13.70
C VAL A 84 -5.03 5.06 -14.27
#